data_AF-A0A7V9SKV9-F1
#
_entry.id   AF-A0A7V9SKV9-F1
#
_cell.length_a   1.000
_cell.length_b   1.000
_cell.length_c   1.000
_cell.angle_alpha   90.00
_cell.angle_beta   90.00
_cell.angle_gamma   90.00
#
_symmetry.space_group_name_H-M   'P 1'
#
loop_
_entity.id
_entity.type
_entity.pdbx_description
1 polymer ?
#
loop_
_entity_poly.entity_id
_entity_poly.type
_entity_poly.pdbx_seq_one_letter_code
_entity_poly.pdbx_strand_id
1 'polypeptide(L)'
;AALTHATAACIAGSDPELIQQLPDLTGLKDEVIIPRESRNVYDQAFRTLGIRMVEVNTPAEFHAALGPRTAMVAVLGTGEARGPLRLEEMASAARQAGVPVIVDAAAELPQRPNPYLSRGADLVAYSGGKVIRGPQCAGLLLGRKDLVWAAFMNSAPHHSFGRMMKAGKEEIMGMLTAVEVLAARGIEEDHRRWRGWLQEISDALTKVSGVRTDIQDPAGASPFPTMMVEWDAERVGITAGEVYKQLIDGEPRIKSHASGDGYSFRVRPTAMRPGDAGLAARRIAEVLGSAPRGRSATPPASPVTDITGRWEVDVKYTRGEARHRLFLSMSGNQVLGTHLGRLLDGPLTGTVHGDRVRMRSSLPSQGTSVDFTFEGQVAQGSMQGEVDLGEYGTARWIARRLGAGES
;
A
#
# COMPACT_ATOMS: atom_id res chain seq x y z
N ALA A 1 -1.23 15.45 -2.21
CA ALA A 1 -1.72 16.84 -2.08
C ALA A 1 -1.63 17.31 -0.63
N ALA A 2 -2.54 16.93 0.27
CA ALA A 2 -2.56 17.45 1.66
C ALA A 2 -1.22 17.30 2.40
N LEU A 3 -0.63 16.10 2.42
CA LEU A 3 0.68 15.85 3.01
C LEU A 3 1.77 16.73 2.38
N THR A 4 1.88 16.75 1.06
CA THR A 4 2.87 17.57 0.33
C THR A 4 2.70 19.07 0.59
N HIS A 5 1.48 19.60 0.66
CA HIS A 5 1.25 21.01 1.00
C HIS A 5 1.64 21.32 2.45
N ALA A 6 1.35 20.42 3.39
CA ALA A 6 1.81 20.54 4.76
C ALA A 6 3.34 20.49 4.86
N THR A 7 3.99 19.60 4.10
CA THR A 7 5.45 19.53 4.03
C THR A 7 6.04 20.84 3.50
N ALA A 8 5.50 21.37 2.40
CA ALA A 8 5.92 22.67 1.85
C ALA A 8 5.74 23.80 2.88
N ALA A 9 4.62 23.81 3.60
CA ALA A 9 4.36 24.78 4.67
C ALA A 9 5.39 24.70 5.81
N CYS A 10 5.84 23.51 6.20
CA CYS A 10 6.82 23.34 7.26
C CYS A 10 8.27 23.62 6.81
N ILE A 11 8.55 23.61 5.51
CA ILE A 11 9.85 23.96 4.93
C ILE A 11 9.95 25.46 4.66
N ALA A 12 9.03 25.99 3.84
CA ALA A 12 9.09 27.36 3.31
C ALA A 12 8.21 28.35 4.08
N GLY A 13 7.28 27.86 4.91
CA GLY A 13 6.35 28.70 5.64
C GLY A 13 5.49 29.54 4.69
N SER A 14 5.48 30.85 4.96
CA SER A 14 4.76 31.86 4.21
C SER A 14 5.66 32.79 3.40
N ASP A 15 6.94 32.48 3.27
CA ASP A 15 7.92 33.31 2.56
C ASP A 15 7.84 33.04 1.05
N PRO A 16 7.40 34.00 0.21
CA PRO A 16 7.26 33.77 -1.23
C PRO A 16 8.56 33.37 -1.92
N GLU A 17 9.73 33.86 -1.48
CA GLU A 17 11.01 33.50 -2.09
C GLU A 17 11.34 32.04 -1.84
N LEU A 18 11.17 31.58 -0.58
CA LEU A 18 11.38 30.17 -0.23
C LEU A 18 10.33 29.26 -0.87
N ILE A 19 9.09 29.73 -1.02
CA ILE A 19 8.03 28.99 -1.74
C ILE A 19 8.42 28.76 -3.22
N GLN A 20 9.04 29.75 -3.87
CA GLN A 20 9.51 29.62 -5.25
C GLN A 20 10.76 28.74 -5.38
N GLN A 21 11.56 28.63 -4.31
CA GLN A 21 12.76 27.78 -4.29
C GLN A 21 12.41 26.28 -4.37
N LEU A 22 11.25 25.87 -3.82
CA LEU A 22 10.84 24.47 -3.83
C LEU A 22 10.74 23.89 -5.25
N PRO A 23 11.31 22.70 -5.52
CA PRO A 23 11.73 21.68 -4.56
C PRO A 23 13.23 21.68 -4.23
N ASP A 24 13.98 22.74 -4.56
CA ASP A 24 15.38 22.86 -4.11
C ASP A 24 15.41 23.22 -2.63
N LEU A 25 15.97 22.32 -1.81
CA LEU A 25 16.03 22.48 -0.36
C LEU A 25 17.37 23.07 0.12
N THR A 26 18.20 23.60 -0.77
CA THR A 26 19.49 24.20 -0.42
C THR A 26 19.31 25.30 0.63
N GLY A 27 19.91 25.15 1.81
CA GLY A 27 19.78 26.10 2.92
C GLY A 27 18.45 26.03 3.69
N LEU A 28 17.56 25.10 3.33
CA LEU A 28 16.28 24.86 4.00
C LEU A 28 16.33 23.58 4.83
N LYS A 29 15.28 23.36 5.62
CA LYS A 29 15.04 22.12 6.34
C LYS A 29 14.71 21.00 5.35
N ASP A 30 15.41 19.87 5.45
CA ASP A 30 15.37 18.79 4.47
C ASP A 30 15.01 17.42 5.05
N GLU A 31 14.61 17.35 6.33
CA GLU A 31 14.30 16.10 7.02
C GLU A 31 12.85 16.00 7.49
N VAL A 32 12.26 14.83 7.28
CA VAL A 32 11.01 14.41 7.94
C VAL A 32 11.28 13.18 8.79
N ILE A 33 11.08 13.30 10.09
CA ILE A 33 11.23 12.18 11.02
C ILE A 33 9.95 11.36 11.01
N ILE A 34 10.06 10.03 10.97
CA ILE A 34 8.92 9.13 10.88
C ILE A 34 9.20 7.81 11.63
N PRO A 35 8.29 7.35 12.51
CA PRO A 35 8.41 6.03 13.13
C PRO A 35 8.37 4.91 12.10
N ARG A 36 9.09 3.80 12.34
CA ARG A 36 9.11 2.63 11.46
C ARG A 36 7.71 2.12 11.11
N GLU A 37 6.79 2.06 12.07
CA GLU A 37 5.42 1.56 11.90
C GLU A 37 4.52 2.51 11.10
N SER A 38 5.00 3.74 10.85
CA SER A 38 4.34 4.75 10.05
C SER A 38 4.79 4.79 8.59
N ARG A 39 5.91 4.14 8.25
CA ARG A 39 6.43 4.08 6.88
C ARG A 39 5.45 3.36 5.95
N ASN A 40 5.18 3.93 4.78
CA ASN A 40 4.42 3.27 3.72
C ASN A 40 4.73 3.89 2.34
N VAL A 41 4.07 3.40 1.28
CA VAL A 41 4.21 3.92 -0.09
C VAL A 41 3.97 5.43 -0.24
N TYR A 42 3.19 6.03 0.66
CA TYR A 42 2.84 7.46 0.64
C TYR A 42 3.93 8.36 1.23
N ASP A 43 5.04 7.81 1.72
CA ASP A 43 6.29 8.54 1.97
C ASP A 43 6.66 9.44 0.76
N GLN A 44 6.31 9.00 -0.46
CA GLN A 44 6.48 9.75 -1.70
C GLN A 44 5.88 11.16 -1.63
N ALA A 45 4.79 11.37 -0.88
CA ALA A 45 4.15 12.68 -0.75
C ALA A 45 5.04 13.71 -0.04
N PHE A 46 5.91 13.26 0.88
CA PHE A 46 6.93 14.09 1.53
C PHE A 46 8.16 14.22 0.63
N ARG A 47 8.68 13.09 0.13
CA ARG A 47 9.93 13.02 -0.67
C ARG A 47 9.87 13.79 -1.99
N THR A 48 8.68 14.01 -2.54
CA THR A 48 8.47 14.76 -3.78
C THR A 48 9.02 16.20 -3.71
N LEU A 49 9.19 16.77 -2.52
CA LEU A 49 9.82 18.07 -2.30
C LEU A 49 11.35 18.02 -2.10
N GLY A 50 11.99 16.86 -2.32
CA GLY A 50 13.43 16.68 -2.03
C GLY A 50 13.73 16.25 -0.59
N ILE A 51 12.71 16.05 0.24
CA ILE A 51 12.84 15.62 1.64
C ILE A 51 13.55 14.27 1.77
N ARG A 52 14.42 14.17 2.77
CA ARG A 52 14.97 12.93 3.30
C ARG A 52 14.11 12.40 4.45
N MET A 53 13.64 11.17 4.32
CA MET A 53 12.93 10.50 5.41
C MET A 53 13.94 10.00 6.44
N VAL A 54 13.76 10.35 7.71
CA VAL A 54 14.55 9.89 8.85
C VAL A 54 13.70 8.89 9.64
N GLU A 55 13.98 7.61 9.44
CA GLU A 55 13.30 6.53 10.16
C GLU A 55 13.83 6.42 11.58
N VAL A 56 12.93 6.24 12.55
CA VAL A 56 13.26 6.01 13.95
C VAL A 56 12.46 4.83 14.50
N ASN A 57 13.08 4.06 15.40
CA ASN A 57 12.52 2.85 15.99
C ASN A 57 12.32 2.96 17.50
N THR A 58 12.99 3.91 18.15
CA THR A 58 12.97 4.06 19.62
C THR A 58 12.78 5.52 20.04
N PRO A 59 12.31 5.78 21.27
CA PRO A 59 12.29 7.13 21.86
C PRO A 59 13.65 7.83 21.80
N ALA A 60 14.74 7.12 22.09
CA ALA A 60 16.09 7.68 22.05
C ALA A 60 16.49 8.13 20.62
N GLU A 61 16.23 7.29 19.62
CA GLU A 61 16.45 7.64 18.21
C GLU A 61 15.60 8.85 17.78
N PHE A 62 14.32 8.89 18.19
CA PHE A 62 13.43 10.01 17.90
C PHE A 62 13.96 11.33 18.47
N HIS A 63 14.37 11.34 19.75
CA HIS A 63 14.95 12.53 20.36
C HIS A 63 16.27 12.95 19.70
N ALA A 64 17.13 11.99 19.34
CA ALA A 64 18.39 12.28 18.67
C ALA A 64 18.21 12.79 17.22
N ALA A 65 17.11 12.41 16.56
CA ALA A 65 16.80 12.83 15.20
C ALA A 65 16.23 14.25 15.13
N LEU A 66 15.63 14.77 16.20
CA LEU A 66 15.11 16.14 16.25
C LEU A 66 16.27 17.14 16.20
N GLY A 67 16.32 17.95 15.15
CA GLY A 67 17.42 18.89 14.94
C GLY A 67 17.09 20.07 14.01
N PRO A 68 18.08 20.93 13.72
CA PRO A 68 17.88 22.14 12.92
C PRO A 68 17.45 21.86 11.48
N ARG A 69 17.71 20.66 10.96
CA ARG A 69 17.28 20.21 9.63
C ARG A 69 15.86 19.64 9.59
N THR A 70 15.24 19.38 10.74
CA THR A 70 13.92 18.75 10.82
C THR A 70 12.81 19.74 10.46
N ALA A 71 12.15 19.48 9.33
CA ALA A 71 10.98 20.23 8.87
C ALA A 71 9.71 19.83 9.64
N MET A 72 9.47 18.54 9.82
CA MET A 72 8.30 18.01 10.53
C MET A 72 8.51 16.58 11.03
N VAL A 73 7.64 16.14 11.93
CA VAL A 73 7.44 14.72 12.27
C VAL A 73 6.17 14.23 11.57
N ALA A 74 6.26 13.10 10.88
CA ALA A 74 5.13 12.45 10.23
C ALA A 74 4.75 11.14 10.95
N VAL A 75 3.46 10.95 11.18
CA VAL A 75 2.91 9.77 11.85
C VAL A 75 1.76 9.21 11.02
N LEU A 76 1.71 7.90 10.81
CA LEU A 76 0.55 7.24 10.22
C LEU A 76 -0.46 6.94 11.32
N GLY A 77 -1.69 7.44 11.21
CA GLY A 77 -2.69 7.26 12.28
C GLY A 77 -3.02 5.78 12.52
N THR A 78 -3.08 4.95 11.48
CA THR A 78 -3.25 3.49 11.61
C THR A 78 -2.01 2.77 12.16
N GLY A 79 -0.87 3.45 12.17
CA GLY A 79 0.43 2.93 12.60
C GLY A 79 0.82 3.31 14.02
N GLU A 80 0.36 4.46 14.53
CA GLU A 80 0.82 5.05 15.79
C GLU A 80 0.64 4.15 17.00
N ALA A 81 -0.39 3.30 17.02
CA ALA A 81 -0.67 2.45 18.15
C ALA A 81 0.17 1.16 18.20
N ARG A 82 0.92 0.85 17.13
CA ARG A 82 1.65 -0.42 16.97
C ARG A 82 3.09 -0.35 17.47
N GLY A 83 3.68 0.83 17.49
CA GLY A 83 5.08 1.05 17.83
C GLY A 83 5.31 1.51 19.27
N PRO A 84 6.58 1.59 19.70
CA PRO A 84 6.95 2.08 21.02
C PRO A 84 6.81 3.61 21.16
N LEU A 85 6.71 4.33 20.04
CA LEU A 85 6.59 5.79 20.00
C LEU A 85 5.11 6.21 19.95
N ARG A 86 4.59 6.77 21.04
CA ARG A 86 3.20 7.27 21.11
C ARG A 86 3.11 8.71 20.58
N LEU A 87 1.97 9.06 19.99
CA LEU A 87 1.73 10.40 19.42
C LEU A 87 1.93 11.51 20.44
N GLU A 88 1.43 11.35 21.66
CA GLU A 88 1.50 12.36 22.72
C GLU A 88 2.96 12.68 23.10
N GLU A 89 3.80 11.65 23.18
CA GLU A 89 5.22 11.78 23.49
C GLU A 89 5.96 12.47 22.35
N MET A 90 5.70 12.04 21.11
CA MET A 90 6.28 12.66 19.91
C MET A 90 5.87 14.13 19.78
N ALA A 91 4.59 14.43 19.97
CA ALA A 91 4.04 15.79 19.90
C ALA A 91 4.62 16.69 20.98
N SER A 92 4.78 16.20 22.21
CA SER A 92 5.38 16.94 23.31
C SER A 92 6.84 17.31 23.01
N ALA A 93 7.65 16.33 22.61
CA ALA A 93 9.06 16.53 22.32
C ALA A 93 9.30 17.37 21.06
N ALA A 94 8.54 17.13 19.98
CA ALA A 94 8.62 17.95 18.76
C ALA A 94 8.24 19.41 19.03
N ARG A 95 7.22 19.65 19.88
CA ARG A 95 6.84 21.01 20.31
C ARG A 95 7.97 21.72 21.06
N GLN A 96 8.67 21.03 21.97
CA GLN A 96 9.83 21.60 22.67
C GLN A 96 10.96 21.98 21.69
N ALA A 97 11.09 21.25 20.57
CA ALA A 97 12.04 21.54 19.51
C ALA A 97 11.52 22.54 18.44
N GLY A 98 10.28 23.03 18.55
CA GLY A 98 9.68 23.90 17.53
C GLY A 98 9.41 23.21 16.19
N VAL A 99 9.23 21.89 16.18
CA VAL A 99 8.99 21.06 14.99
C VAL A 99 7.51 20.66 14.94
N PRO A 100 6.78 20.94 13.84
CA PRO A 100 5.39 20.51 13.68
C PRO A 100 5.22 18.99 13.54
N VAL A 101 4.11 18.46 14.07
CA VAL A 101 3.69 17.06 13.87
C VAL A 101 2.47 16.97 12.98
N ILE A 102 2.55 16.14 11.94
CA ILE A 102 1.42 15.77 11.08
C ILE A 102 1.04 14.31 11.26
N VAL A 103 -0.26 14.05 11.38
CA VAL A 103 -0.82 12.69 11.29
C VAL A 103 -1.44 12.48 9.91
N ASP A 104 -0.93 11.50 9.16
CA ASP A 104 -1.62 10.93 8.00
C ASP A 104 -2.70 9.97 8.49
N ALA A 105 -3.93 10.48 8.55
CA ALA A 105 -5.14 9.74 8.91
C ALA A 105 -5.95 9.41 7.64
N ALA A 106 -5.30 9.30 6.47
CA ALA A 106 -5.99 9.18 5.19
C ALA A 106 -7.03 8.06 5.17
N ALA A 107 -6.72 6.91 5.77
CA ALA A 107 -7.59 5.72 5.78
C ALA A 107 -8.66 5.73 6.88
N GLU A 108 -8.74 6.78 7.70
CA GLU A 108 -9.52 6.79 8.93
C GLU A 108 -10.72 7.73 8.85
N LEU A 109 -11.68 7.52 9.75
CA LEU A 109 -12.89 8.34 9.83
C LEU A 109 -12.57 9.65 10.57
N PRO A 110 -12.82 10.83 9.98
CA PRO A 110 -12.79 12.07 10.75
C PRO A 110 -13.82 12.05 11.87
N GLN A 111 -13.40 12.43 13.07
CA GLN A 111 -14.27 12.51 14.25
C GLN A 111 -14.26 13.92 14.84
N ARG A 112 -15.28 14.21 15.66
CA ARG A 112 -15.41 15.47 16.42
C ARG A 112 -15.61 15.13 17.91
N PRO A 113 -14.69 15.51 18.82
CA PRO A 113 -13.42 16.20 18.56
C PRO A 113 -12.45 15.36 17.70
N ASN A 114 -11.50 16.02 17.03
CA ASN A 114 -10.52 15.31 16.22
C ASN A 114 -9.52 14.56 17.13
N PRO A 115 -9.35 13.23 16.97
CA PRO A 115 -8.64 12.42 17.94
C PRO A 115 -7.13 12.71 17.97
N TYR A 116 -6.54 13.14 16.85
CA TYR A 116 -5.09 13.40 16.79
C TYR A 116 -4.75 14.82 17.21
N LEU A 117 -5.54 15.80 16.77
CA LEU A 117 -5.35 17.19 17.18
C LEU A 117 -5.56 17.35 18.70
N SER A 118 -6.52 16.64 19.29
CA SER A 118 -6.72 16.64 20.75
C SER A 118 -5.55 16.02 21.53
N ARG A 119 -4.72 15.20 20.88
CA ARG A 119 -3.56 14.52 21.45
C ARG A 119 -2.23 15.21 21.12
N GLY A 120 -2.30 16.41 20.55
CA GLY A 120 -1.14 17.30 20.38
C GLY A 120 -0.58 17.42 18.97
N ALA A 121 -1.12 16.69 17.98
CA ALA A 121 -0.75 16.88 16.59
C ALA A 121 -1.06 18.31 16.12
N ASP A 122 -0.18 18.90 15.30
CA ASP A 122 -0.37 20.24 14.73
C ASP A 122 -1.23 20.21 13.47
N LEU A 123 -1.14 19.11 12.71
CA LEU A 123 -1.85 18.88 11.46
C LEU A 123 -2.37 17.45 11.38
N VAL A 124 -3.49 17.26 10.68
CA VAL A 124 -4.01 15.94 10.31
C VAL A 124 -4.54 15.96 8.88
N ALA A 125 -4.19 14.93 8.11
CA ALA A 125 -4.64 14.76 6.74
C ALA A 125 -5.64 13.60 6.61
N TYR A 126 -6.75 13.82 5.92
CA TYR A 126 -7.73 12.78 5.58
C TYR A 126 -7.92 12.67 4.07
N SER A 127 -8.21 11.47 3.58
CA SER A 127 -8.54 11.24 2.16
C SER A 127 -10.02 11.46 1.90
N GLY A 128 -10.34 12.17 0.81
CA GLY A 128 -11.72 12.44 0.42
C GLY A 128 -12.49 11.19 0.03
N GLY A 129 -11.97 10.40 -0.90
CA GLY A 129 -12.69 9.25 -1.46
C GLY A 129 -12.64 7.95 -0.67
N LYS A 130 -12.07 7.95 0.53
CA LYS A 130 -12.14 6.78 1.43
C LYS A 130 -13.43 6.81 2.23
N VAL A 131 -13.36 6.70 3.55
CA VAL A 131 -14.57 6.56 4.39
C VAL A 131 -15.45 7.81 4.43
N ILE A 132 -14.90 8.99 4.10
CA ILE A 132 -15.67 10.24 3.93
C ILE A 132 -16.56 10.17 2.67
N ARG A 133 -16.21 9.33 1.69
CA ARG A 133 -16.95 9.12 0.43
C ARG A 133 -17.12 10.38 -0.42
N GLY A 134 -16.16 11.31 -0.33
CA GLY A 134 -16.01 12.42 -1.25
C GLY A 134 -15.25 12.04 -2.53
N PRO A 135 -14.76 13.02 -3.29
CA PRO A 135 -13.90 12.80 -4.46
C PRO A 135 -12.59 12.05 -4.14
N GLN A 136 -12.24 11.06 -4.96
CA GLN A 136 -11.04 10.21 -4.78
C GLN A 136 -9.72 10.98 -4.83
N CYS A 137 -9.63 11.98 -5.70
CA CYS A 137 -8.43 12.80 -5.93
C CYS A 137 -8.31 14.00 -4.96
N ALA A 138 -9.10 14.06 -3.89
CA ALA A 138 -9.08 15.15 -2.92
C ALA A 138 -8.66 14.70 -1.52
N GLY A 139 -8.24 15.65 -0.69
CA GLY A 139 -7.91 15.43 0.72
C GLY A 139 -8.16 16.67 1.57
N LEU A 140 -8.42 16.45 2.86
CA LEU A 140 -8.61 17.50 3.86
C LEU A 140 -7.35 17.63 4.69
N LEU A 141 -6.86 18.85 4.86
CA LEU A 141 -5.82 19.19 5.83
C LEU A 141 -6.45 20.05 6.92
N LEU A 142 -6.43 19.56 8.16
CA LEU A 142 -6.97 20.22 9.33
C LEU A 142 -5.86 20.46 10.35
N GLY A 143 -5.98 21.49 11.18
CA GLY A 143 -5.04 21.72 12.27
C GLY A 143 -4.79 23.20 12.52
N ARG A 144 -3.56 23.51 12.94
CA ARG A 144 -3.10 24.87 13.26
C ARG A 144 -3.26 25.84 12.09
N LYS A 145 -3.88 26.99 12.38
CA LYS A 145 -4.26 28.00 11.38
C LYS A 145 -3.07 28.54 10.58
N ASP A 146 -1.94 28.81 11.24
CA ASP A 146 -0.72 29.30 10.62
C ASP A 146 -0.14 28.29 9.61
N LEU A 147 -0.07 27.01 9.98
CA LEU A 147 0.43 25.94 9.12
C LEU A 147 -0.51 25.64 7.95
N VAL A 148 -1.83 25.60 8.19
CA VAL A 148 -2.82 25.41 7.13
C VAL A 148 -2.81 26.59 6.16
N TRP A 149 -2.63 27.82 6.65
CA TRP A 149 -2.52 29.00 5.79
C TRP A 149 -1.24 28.98 4.95
N ALA A 150 -0.10 28.61 5.54
CA ALA A 150 1.15 28.39 4.80
C ALA A 150 0.99 27.29 3.73
N ALA A 151 0.28 26.20 4.03
CA ALA A 151 -0.02 25.15 3.07
C ALA A 151 -0.88 25.66 1.90
N PHE A 152 -1.84 26.54 2.17
CA PHE A 152 -2.65 27.21 1.14
C PHE A 152 -1.81 28.14 0.24
N MET A 153 -0.91 28.95 0.82
CA MET A 153 0.02 29.80 0.04
C MET A 153 0.99 28.98 -0.81
N ASN A 154 1.37 27.80 -0.34
CA ASN A 154 2.15 26.83 -1.11
C ASN A 154 1.33 26.03 -2.14
N SER A 155 0.01 26.22 -2.23
CA SER A 155 -0.89 25.50 -3.13
C SER A 155 -1.49 26.42 -4.21
N ALA A 156 -2.27 25.81 -5.11
CA ALA A 156 -3.06 26.56 -6.08
C ALA A 156 -4.07 27.50 -5.35
N PRO A 157 -4.33 28.71 -5.86
CA PRO A 157 -4.00 29.21 -7.21
C PRO A 157 -2.59 29.80 -7.37
N HIS A 158 -1.79 29.89 -6.30
CA HIS A 158 -0.46 30.48 -6.33
C HIS A 158 0.49 29.69 -7.25
N HIS A 159 1.42 30.39 -7.91
CA HIS A 159 2.40 29.80 -8.82
C HIS A 159 3.58 29.19 -8.06
N SER A 160 3.30 28.25 -7.17
CA SER A 160 4.28 27.52 -6.37
C SER A 160 4.42 26.08 -6.87
N PHE A 161 5.33 25.30 -6.25
CA PHE A 161 5.40 23.85 -6.45
C PHE A 161 3.99 23.24 -6.35
N GLY A 162 3.23 23.50 -5.28
CA GLY A 162 1.93 22.87 -5.08
C GLY A 162 0.85 23.15 -6.14
N ARG A 163 1.08 24.06 -7.09
CA ARG A 163 0.15 24.38 -8.18
C ARG A 163 -0.23 23.17 -9.04
N MET A 164 0.66 22.17 -9.16
CA MET A 164 0.38 20.94 -9.94
C MET A 164 -0.59 19.98 -9.23
N MET A 165 -0.85 20.18 -7.94
CA MET A 165 -1.77 19.37 -7.12
C MET A 165 -3.13 20.06 -6.92
N LYS A 166 -3.48 21.01 -7.79
CA LYS A 166 -4.73 21.79 -7.72
C LYS A 166 -5.96 20.88 -7.69
N ALA A 167 -6.84 21.09 -6.71
CA ALA A 167 -8.20 20.56 -6.74
C ALA A 167 -9.05 21.32 -7.78
N GLY A 168 -9.83 20.61 -8.60
CA GLY A 168 -10.83 21.20 -9.45
C GLY A 168 -12.05 21.67 -8.65
N LYS A 169 -12.96 22.38 -9.32
CA LYS A 169 -14.11 23.01 -8.66
C LYS A 169 -15.10 21.95 -8.20
N GLU A 170 -15.25 20.91 -9.00
CA GLU A 170 -16.05 19.73 -8.77
C GLU A 170 -15.54 18.97 -7.54
N GLU A 171 -14.22 18.80 -7.40
CA GLU A 171 -13.65 18.19 -6.20
C GLU A 171 -13.89 19.05 -4.95
N ILE A 172 -13.76 20.38 -5.05
CA ILE A 172 -14.00 21.28 -3.92
C ILE A 172 -15.46 21.17 -3.45
N MET A 173 -16.43 21.27 -4.36
CA MET A 173 -17.85 21.17 -4.02
C MET A 173 -18.24 19.78 -3.54
N GLY A 174 -17.67 18.73 -4.14
CA GLY A 174 -17.87 17.34 -3.71
C GLY A 174 -17.31 17.09 -2.31
N MET A 175 -16.15 17.66 -1.98
CA MET A 175 -15.57 17.58 -0.64
C MET A 175 -16.38 18.34 0.40
N LEU A 176 -16.83 19.56 0.08
CA LEU A 176 -17.71 20.35 0.95
C LEU A 176 -18.96 19.54 1.31
N THR A 177 -19.64 19.01 0.29
CA THR A 177 -20.85 18.20 0.46
C THR A 177 -20.56 16.95 1.30
N ALA A 178 -19.46 16.23 1.04
CA ALA A 178 -19.12 15.03 1.77
C ALA A 178 -18.85 15.31 3.27
N VAL A 179 -18.20 16.43 3.58
CA VAL A 179 -17.98 16.87 4.97
C VAL A 179 -19.30 17.24 5.65
N GLU A 180 -20.16 18.02 4.99
CA GLU A 180 -21.47 18.41 5.54
C GLU A 180 -22.35 17.19 5.83
N VAL A 181 -22.41 16.25 4.88
CA VAL A 181 -23.18 15.01 5.02
C VAL A 181 -22.65 14.17 6.18
N LEU A 182 -21.34 13.93 6.26
CA LEU A 182 -20.74 13.16 7.35
C LEU A 182 -20.98 13.83 8.71
N ALA A 183 -20.82 15.16 8.79
CA ALA A 183 -21.02 15.92 10.01
C ALA A 183 -22.49 15.92 10.48
N ALA A 184 -23.45 15.91 9.55
CA ALA A 184 -24.88 15.94 9.87
C ALA A 184 -25.45 14.56 10.22
N ARG A 185 -25.14 13.53 9.42
CA ARG A 185 -25.77 12.20 9.55
C ARG A 185 -24.96 11.19 10.36
N GLY A 186 -23.65 11.42 10.52
CA GLY A 186 -22.71 10.44 11.08
C GLY A 186 -22.49 9.23 10.16
N ILE A 187 -21.94 8.15 10.73
CA ILE A 187 -21.56 6.92 9.99
C ILE A 187 -22.46 5.71 10.34
N GLU A 188 -23.30 5.81 11.35
CA GLU A 188 -24.03 4.66 11.91
C GLU A 188 -24.99 4.00 10.91
N GLU A 189 -25.65 4.81 10.07
CA GLU A 189 -26.51 4.28 9.02
C GLU A 189 -25.70 3.55 7.93
N ASP A 190 -24.54 4.09 7.55
CA ASP A 190 -23.62 3.43 6.62
C ASP A 190 -23.16 2.07 7.21
N HIS A 191 -22.77 2.03 8.50
CA HIS A 191 -22.38 0.79 9.18
C HIS A 191 -23.50 -0.26 9.18
N ARG A 192 -24.74 0.14 9.51
CA ARG A 192 -25.89 -0.78 9.49
C ARG A 192 -26.14 -1.34 8.09
N ARG A 193 -26.09 -0.48 7.08
CA ARG A 193 -26.26 -0.88 5.66
C ARG A 193 -25.16 -1.84 5.21
N TRP A 194 -23.91 -1.51 5.53
CA TRP A 194 -22.75 -2.33 5.21
C TRP A 194 -22.79 -3.71 5.88
N ARG A 195 -23.20 -3.78 7.16
CA ARG A 195 -23.44 -5.06 7.83
C ARG A 195 -24.53 -5.87 7.13
N GLY A 196 -25.64 -5.23 6.74
CA GLY A 196 -26.69 -5.89 5.96
C GLY A 196 -26.17 -6.50 4.65
N TRP A 197 -25.36 -5.75 3.89
CA TRP A 197 -24.75 -6.25 2.65
C TRP A 197 -23.77 -7.39 2.89
N LEU A 198 -22.93 -7.31 3.93
CA LEU A 198 -22.02 -8.40 4.28
C LEU A 198 -22.79 -9.65 4.72
N GLN A 199 -23.89 -9.49 5.45
CA GLN A 199 -24.75 -10.59 5.86
C GLN A 199 -25.41 -11.27 4.65
N GLU A 200 -25.93 -10.50 3.69
CA GLU A 200 -26.49 -11.04 2.44
C GLU A 200 -25.49 -11.90 1.67
N ILE A 201 -24.24 -11.44 1.57
CA ILE A 201 -23.16 -12.22 0.96
C ILE A 201 -22.87 -13.47 1.80
N SER A 202 -22.71 -13.33 3.12
CA SER A 202 -22.46 -14.44 4.04
C SER A 202 -23.50 -15.55 3.93
N ASP A 203 -24.78 -15.20 3.87
CA ASP A 203 -25.90 -16.15 3.77
C ASP A 203 -25.88 -16.95 2.46
N ALA A 204 -25.33 -16.37 1.38
CA ALA A 204 -25.14 -17.08 0.12
C ALA A 204 -23.91 -18.00 0.17
N LEU A 205 -22.78 -17.51 0.72
CA LEU A 205 -21.51 -18.25 0.70
C LEU A 205 -21.53 -19.46 1.64
N THR A 206 -22.13 -19.34 2.82
CA THR A 206 -22.20 -20.43 3.82
C THR A 206 -23.06 -21.61 3.37
N LYS A 207 -23.82 -21.49 2.28
CA LYS A 207 -24.50 -22.61 1.62
C LYS A 207 -23.54 -23.52 0.84
N VAL A 208 -22.36 -23.03 0.48
CA VAL A 208 -21.31 -23.83 -0.16
C VAL A 208 -20.58 -24.63 0.92
N SER A 209 -20.67 -25.96 0.83
CA SER A 209 -20.04 -26.85 1.81
C SER A 209 -18.53 -26.63 1.89
N GLY A 210 -18.04 -26.35 3.10
CA GLY A 210 -16.62 -26.07 3.34
C GLY A 210 -16.26 -24.59 3.38
N VAL A 211 -17.20 -23.67 3.14
CA VAL A 211 -16.97 -22.22 3.25
C VAL A 211 -17.47 -21.70 4.60
N ARG A 212 -16.67 -20.85 5.27
CA ARG A 212 -17.08 -20.06 6.44
C ARG A 212 -16.87 -18.57 6.18
N THR A 213 -17.62 -17.77 6.93
CA THR A 213 -17.52 -16.32 6.95
C THR A 213 -17.47 -15.80 8.38
N ASP A 214 -16.77 -14.69 8.60
CA ASP A 214 -16.69 -13.98 9.88
C ASP A 214 -16.80 -12.47 9.62
N ILE A 215 -17.84 -11.84 10.15
CA ILE A 215 -18.07 -10.39 10.00
C ILE A 215 -17.55 -9.68 11.24
N GLN A 216 -16.53 -8.85 11.05
CA GLN A 216 -15.88 -8.08 12.10
C GLN A 216 -16.36 -6.63 12.06
N ASP A 217 -16.68 -6.10 13.24
CA ASP A 217 -17.03 -4.70 13.40
C ASP A 217 -15.83 -3.76 13.15
N PRO A 218 -16.07 -2.47 12.87
CA PRO A 218 -15.02 -1.47 12.78
C PRO A 218 -14.12 -1.50 14.03
N ALA A 219 -12.82 -1.74 13.84
CA ALA A 219 -11.85 -1.80 14.91
C ALA A 219 -10.46 -1.40 14.41
N GLY A 220 -9.66 -0.81 15.30
CA GLY A 220 -8.31 -0.34 14.99
C GLY A 220 -8.30 0.56 13.76
N ALA A 221 -7.53 0.15 12.75
CA ALA A 221 -7.34 0.86 11.49
C ALA A 221 -8.48 0.71 10.46
N SER A 222 -9.53 -0.07 10.74
CA SER A 222 -10.64 -0.30 9.82
C SER A 222 -11.88 0.50 10.24
N PRO A 223 -12.22 1.60 9.56
CA PRO A 223 -13.36 2.45 9.95
C PRO A 223 -14.72 1.90 9.48
N PHE A 224 -14.76 0.66 8.97
CA PHE A 224 -15.94 -0.02 8.45
C PHE A 224 -15.89 -1.52 8.80
N PRO A 225 -17.05 -2.20 8.85
CA PRO A 225 -17.09 -3.64 9.06
C PRO A 225 -16.43 -4.36 7.87
N THR A 226 -15.76 -5.46 8.15
CA THR A 226 -15.06 -6.28 7.15
C THR A 226 -15.43 -7.73 7.36
N MET A 227 -15.70 -8.46 6.28
CA MET A 227 -15.93 -9.90 6.35
C MET A 227 -14.69 -10.66 5.90
N MET A 228 -14.28 -11.67 6.67
CA MET A 228 -13.35 -12.70 6.22
C MET A 228 -14.14 -13.86 5.59
N VAL A 229 -13.70 -14.32 4.42
CA VAL A 229 -14.20 -15.54 3.77
C VAL A 229 -13.05 -16.55 3.77
N GLU A 230 -13.31 -17.76 4.23
CA GLU A 230 -12.34 -18.86 4.33
C GLU A 230 -12.98 -20.16 3.85
N TRP A 231 -12.21 -21.05 3.23
CA TRP A 231 -12.73 -22.36 2.85
C TRP A 231 -11.73 -23.49 3.01
N ASP A 232 -12.27 -24.70 3.17
CA ASP A 232 -11.54 -25.96 3.19
C ASP A 232 -11.14 -26.38 1.77
N ALA A 233 -9.84 -26.44 1.52
CA ALA A 233 -9.27 -26.81 0.22
C ALA A 233 -9.57 -28.25 -0.22
N GLU A 234 -9.87 -29.15 0.72
CA GLU A 234 -10.29 -30.51 0.38
C GLU A 234 -11.71 -30.54 -0.19
N ARG A 235 -12.55 -29.58 0.20
CA ARG A 235 -13.94 -29.48 -0.26
C ARG A 235 -14.10 -28.53 -1.45
N VAL A 236 -13.33 -27.45 -1.46
CA VAL A 236 -13.39 -26.35 -2.43
C VAL A 236 -11.96 -26.12 -2.95
N GLY A 237 -11.59 -26.90 -3.96
CA GLY A 237 -10.22 -27.04 -4.48
C GLY A 237 -9.80 -25.91 -5.43
N ILE A 238 -9.91 -24.66 -4.98
CA ILE A 238 -9.53 -23.45 -5.72
C ILE A 238 -8.79 -22.48 -4.79
N THR A 239 -7.78 -21.76 -5.29
CA THR A 239 -7.07 -20.72 -4.51
C THR A 239 -7.78 -19.38 -4.53
N ALA A 240 -7.44 -18.51 -3.59
CA ALA A 240 -7.90 -17.12 -3.58
C ALA A 240 -7.50 -16.37 -4.87
N GLY A 241 -6.30 -16.62 -5.42
CA GLY A 241 -5.87 -16.04 -6.70
C GLY A 241 -6.71 -16.53 -7.88
N GLU A 242 -7.05 -17.82 -7.93
CA GLU A 242 -7.93 -18.39 -8.96
C GLU A 242 -9.36 -17.88 -8.81
N VAL A 243 -9.87 -17.74 -7.57
CA VAL A 243 -11.15 -17.08 -7.29
C VAL A 243 -11.14 -15.66 -7.84
N TYR A 244 -10.12 -14.84 -7.53
CA TYR A 244 -10.00 -13.49 -8.07
C TYR A 244 -10.03 -13.49 -9.60
N LYS A 245 -9.28 -14.39 -10.24
CA LYS A 245 -9.26 -14.51 -11.70
C LYS A 245 -10.64 -14.79 -12.28
N GLN A 246 -11.38 -15.75 -11.72
CA GLN A 246 -12.73 -16.07 -12.20
C GLN A 246 -13.75 -14.96 -11.92
N LEU A 247 -13.55 -14.16 -10.86
CA LEU A 247 -14.39 -13.00 -10.56
C LEU A 247 -14.11 -11.81 -11.50
N ILE A 248 -12.85 -11.53 -11.81
CA ILE A 248 -12.46 -10.37 -12.63
C ILE A 248 -12.63 -10.63 -14.14
N ASP A 249 -12.53 -11.90 -14.57
CA ASP A 249 -12.74 -12.33 -15.96
C ASP A 249 -14.22 -12.68 -16.26
N GLY A 250 -15.07 -12.79 -15.23
CA GLY A 250 -16.50 -13.09 -15.36
C GLY A 250 -17.40 -11.88 -15.59
N GLU A 251 -18.70 -12.13 -15.76
CA GLU A 251 -19.74 -11.10 -15.90
C GLU A 251 -20.81 -11.26 -14.78
N PRO A 252 -21.06 -10.24 -13.94
CA PRO A 252 -20.35 -8.97 -13.89
C PRO A 252 -18.91 -9.13 -13.37
N ARG A 253 -18.02 -8.24 -13.83
CA ARG A 253 -16.64 -8.20 -13.35
C ARG A 253 -16.59 -7.73 -11.91
N ILE A 254 -16.07 -8.57 -11.02
CA ILE A 254 -15.94 -8.27 -9.58
C ILE A 254 -14.47 -8.20 -9.21
N LYS A 255 -14.02 -7.03 -8.76
CA LYS A 255 -12.69 -6.85 -8.17
C LYS A 255 -12.75 -7.14 -6.67
N SER A 256 -12.02 -8.15 -6.22
CA SER A 256 -11.95 -8.53 -4.79
C SER A 256 -10.53 -8.38 -4.23
N HIS A 257 -10.37 -8.65 -2.92
CA HIS A 257 -9.07 -8.75 -2.27
C HIS A 257 -8.46 -10.17 -2.30
N ALA A 258 -9.05 -11.09 -3.06
CA ALA A 258 -8.55 -12.46 -3.14
C ALA A 258 -7.23 -12.49 -3.93
N SER A 259 -6.23 -13.19 -3.42
CA SER A 259 -4.88 -13.24 -4.02
C SER A 259 -4.07 -14.39 -3.46
N GLY A 260 -3.12 -14.90 -4.27
CA GLY A 260 -2.17 -15.93 -3.84
C GLY A 260 -2.79 -17.32 -3.71
N ASP A 261 -2.01 -18.25 -3.15
CA ASP A 261 -2.33 -19.68 -3.11
C ASP A 261 -3.12 -20.12 -1.87
N GLY A 262 -3.45 -19.17 -0.98
CA GLY A 262 -4.27 -19.42 0.20
C GLY A 262 -5.75 -19.63 -0.14
N TYR A 263 -6.53 -19.94 0.90
CA TYR A 263 -7.95 -20.29 0.82
C TYR A 263 -8.83 -19.30 1.58
N SER A 264 -8.45 -18.02 1.52
CA SER A 264 -9.17 -16.95 2.22
C SER A 264 -9.00 -15.60 1.55
N PHE A 265 -9.97 -14.72 1.76
CA PHE A 265 -9.87 -13.31 1.39
C PHE A 265 -10.87 -12.45 2.16
N ARG A 266 -10.65 -11.12 2.12
CA ARG A 266 -11.54 -10.14 2.77
C ARG A 266 -12.56 -9.55 1.79
N VAL A 267 -13.78 -9.33 2.25
CA VAL A 267 -14.80 -8.54 1.57
C VAL A 267 -15.01 -7.25 2.35
N ARG A 268 -14.91 -6.10 1.65
CA ARG A 268 -15.10 -4.77 2.22
C ARG A 268 -16.24 -4.05 1.51
N PRO A 269 -17.18 -3.42 2.24
CA PRO A 269 -18.43 -2.94 1.66
C PRO A 269 -18.39 -1.50 1.15
N THR A 270 -17.33 -0.75 1.42
CA THR A 270 -17.29 0.72 1.20
C THR A 270 -17.34 1.15 -0.27
N ALA A 271 -16.91 0.28 -1.19
CA ALA A 271 -16.99 0.52 -2.62
C ALA A 271 -18.33 0.05 -3.24
N MET A 272 -19.16 -0.69 -2.50
CA MET A 272 -20.43 -1.23 -3.00
C MET A 272 -21.51 -0.14 -3.08
N ARG A 273 -22.39 -0.31 -4.06
CA ARG A 273 -23.62 0.46 -4.28
C ARG A 273 -24.85 -0.41 -3.97
N PRO A 274 -26.03 0.20 -3.78
CA PRO A 274 -27.27 -0.56 -3.67
C PRO A 274 -27.43 -1.55 -4.84
N GLY A 275 -27.64 -2.82 -4.53
CA GLY A 275 -27.74 -3.93 -5.52
C GLY A 275 -26.46 -4.74 -5.73
N ASP A 276 -25.28 -4.18 -5.42
CA ASP A 276 -24.00 -4.87 -5.64
C ASP A 276 -23.83 -6.08 -4.72
N ALA A 277 -24.38 -6.03 -3.50
CA ALA A 277 -24.28 -7.12 -2.52
C ALA A 277 -24.83 -8.43 -3.06
N GLY A 278 -26.04 -8.41 -3.64
CA GLY A 278 -26.65 -9.59 -4.25
C GLY A 278 -25.91 -10.10 -5.49
N LEU A 279 -25.32 -9.21 -6.29
CA LEU A 279 -24.46 -9.60 -7.42
C LEU A 279 -23.20 -10.32 -6.92
N ALA A 280 -22.53 -9.74 -5.91
CA ALA A 280 -21.35 -10.33 -5.29
C ALA A 280 -21.67 -11.67 -4.63
N ALA A 281 -22.76 -11.76 -3.87
CA ALA A 281 -23.23 -12.96 -3.21
C ALA A 281 -23.40 -14.12 -4.19
N ARG A 282 -24.14 -13.89 -5.29
CA ARG A 282 -24.36 -14.91 -6.33
C ARG A 282 -23.07 -15.35 -6.99
N ARG A 283 -22.26 -14.40 -7.46
CA ARG A 283 -21.08 -14.73 -8.27
C ARG A 283 -19.96 -15.37 -7.46
N ILE A 284 -19.73 -14.93 -6.22
CA ILE A 284 -18.75 -15.55 -5.34
C ILE A 284 -19.21 -16.98 -4.95
N ALA A 285 -20.49 -17.17 -4.63
CA ALA A 285 -21.04 -18.49 -4.34
C ALA A 285 -20.92 -19.45 -5.53
N GLU A 286 -21.17 -18.97 -6.75
CA GLU A 286 -21.01 -19.75 -7.98
C GLU A 286 -19.55 -20.19 -8.19
N VAL A 287 -18.58 -19.27 -8.07
CA VAL A 287 -17.15 -19.60 -8.21
C VAL A 287 -16.71 -20.64 -7.18
N LEU A 288 -17.07 -20.46 -5.90
CA LEU A 288 -16.70 -21.40 -4.84
C LEU A 288 -17.46 -22.74 -4.97
N GLY A 289 -18.73 -22.69 -5.35
CA GLY A 289 -19.58 -23.88 -5.50
C GLY A 289 -19.30 -24.72 -6.75
N SER A 290 -18.72 -24.11 -7.79
CA SER A 290 -18.29 -24.81 -9.01
C SER A 290 -16.86 -25.36 -8.95
N ALA A 291 -16.12 -25.02 -7.88
CA ALA A 291 -14.76 -25.50 -7.69
C ALA A 291 -14.72 -27.04 -7.56
N PRO A 292 -13.69 -27.70 -8.11
CA PRO A 292 -13.53 -29.14 -7.95
C PRO A 292 -13.31 -29.50 -6.48
N ARG A 293 -13.74 -30.71 -6.07
CA ARG A 293 -13.39 -31.27 -4.76
C ARG A 293 -11.98 -31.84 -4.79
N GLY A 294 -11.24 -31.62 -3.72
CA GLY A 294 -9.88 -32.11 -3.55
C GLY A 294 -8.94 -31.45 -4.54
N ARG A 295 -8.03 -30.60 -4.05
CA ARG A 295 -6.89 -30.21 -4.87
C ARG A 295 -5.90 -31.37 -4.90
N SER A 296 -5.94 -32.20 -5.95
CA SER A 296 -4.87 -33.14 -6.23
C SER A 296 -3.63 -32.33 -6.62
N ALA A 297 -2.76 -32.02 -5.66
CA ALA A 297 -1.45 -31.51 -5.96
C ALA A 297 -0.71 -32.59 -6.75
N THR A 298 -0.62 -32.44 -8.07
CA THR A 298 0.30 -33.26 -8.86
C THR A 298 1.69 -33.09 -8.27
N PRO A 299 2.38 -34.17 -7.88
CA PRO A 299 3.72 -34.06 -7.33
C PRO A 299 4.59 -33.26 -8.30
N PRO A 300 5.31 -32.26 -7.81
CA PRO A 300 6.13 -31.43 -8.67
C PRO A 300 7.15 -32.28 -9.42
N ALA A 301 7.23 -32.14 -10.75
CA ALA A 301 8.24 -32.83 -11.54
C ALA A 301 9.64 -32.42 -11.05
N SER A 302 10.56 -33.38 -10.93
CA SER A 302 11.95 -33.10 -10.59
C SER A 302 12.56 -32.09 -11.57
N PRO A 303 13.40 -31.15 -11.10
CA PRO A 303 14.07 -30.20 -11.97
C PRO A 303 14.91 -30.92 -13.05
N VAL A 304 14.84 -30.43 -14.29
CA VAL A 304 15.68 -30.98 -15.39
C VAL A 304 17.14 -30.51 -15.31
N THR A 305 17.43 -29.51 -14.48
CA THR A 305 18.77 -28.93 -14.30
C THR A 305 18.87 -28.22 -12.96
N ASP A 306 20.05 -28.29 -12.33
CA ASP A 306 20.37 -27.50 -11.15
C ASP A 306 20.70 -26.05 -11.55
N ILE A 307 19.92 -25.09 -11.06
CA ILE A 307 20.10 -23.66 -11.33
C ILE A 307 20.97 -22.94 -10.30
N THR A 308 21.55 -23.66 -9.32
CA THR A 308 22.46 -23.10 -8.31
C THR A 308 23.62 -22.36 -8.97
N GLY A 309 23.86 -21.11 -8.54
CA GLY A 309 24.94 -20.30 -9.06
C GLY A 309 24.59 -18.82 -9.20
N ARG A 310 25.45 -18.10 -9.93
CA ARG A 310 25.31 -16.67 -10.20
C ARG A 310 24.76 -16.48 -11.61
N TRP A 311 23.81 -15.57 -11.73
CA TRP A 311 23.14 -15.29 -12.99
C TRP A 311 23.14 -13.79 -13.26
N GLU A 312 23.55 -13.41 -14.47
CA GLU A 312 23.29 -12.07 -15.01
C GLU A 312 21.92 -12.09 -15.68
N VAL A 313 21.05 -11.13 -15.36
CA VAL A 313 19.67 -11.07 -15.84
C VAL A 313 19.43 -9.75 -16.56
N ASP A 314 19.21 -9.80 -17.86
CA ASP A 314 18.78 -8.65 -18.65
C ASP A 314 17.25 -8.57 -18.62
N VAL A 315 16.69 -7.56 -17.96
CA VAL A 315 15.25 -7.26 -17.92
C VAL A 315 14.93 -6.17 -18.94
N LYS A 316 14.05 -6.49 -19.88
CA LYS A 316 13.56 -5.60 -20.94
C LYS A 316 12.18 -5.06 -20.53
N TYR A 317 12.16 -3.84 -20.01
CA TYR A 317 10.93 -3.16 -19.64
C TYR A 317 10.18 -2.65 -20.89
N THR A 318 8.94 -2.18 -20.71
CA THR A 318 8.18 -1.52 -21.79
C THR A 318 8.96 -0.36 -22.41
N ARG A 319 9.73 0.37 -21.59
CA ARG A 319 10.69 1.37 -22.04
C ARG A 319 11.97 1.27 -21.20
N GLY A 320 13.08 1.05 -21.89
CA GLY A 320 14.39 0.87 -21.27
C GLY A 320 14.62 -0.57 -20.82
N GLU A 321 15.81 -0.80 -20.29
CA GLU A 321 16.26 -2.11 -19.83
C GLU A 321 17.09 -1.95 -18.56
N ALA A 322 17.27 -3.04 -17.82
CA ALA A 322 18.22 -3.10 -16.72
C ALA A 322 18.90 -4.46 -16.66
N ARG A 323 20.11 -4.43 -16.12
CA ARG A 323 20.87 -5.62 -15.80
C ARG A 323 20.83 -5.84 -14.30
N HIS A 324 20.33 -7.01 -13.92
CA HIS A 324 20.19 -7.47 -12.56
C HIS A 324 21.12 -8.67 -12.34
N ARG A 325 21.30 -9.10 -11.09
CA ARG A 325 22.05 -10.30 -10.74
C ARG A 325 21.25 -11.16 -9.76
N LEU A 326 21.22 -12.47 -9.98
CA LEU A 326 20.63 -13.43 -9.05
C LEU A 326 21.71 -14.34 -8.50
N PHE A 327 21.66 -14.59 -7.19
CA PHE A 327 22.48 -15.56 -6.48
C PHE A 327 21.56 -16.64 -5.99
N LEU A 328 21.60 -17.82 -6.60
CA LEU A 328 20.64 -18.88 -6.38
C LEU A 328 21.30 -20.10 -5.74
N SER A 329 20.58 -20.73 -4.83
CA SER A 329 20.87 -22.04 -4.26
C SER A 329 19.61 -22.89 -4.32
N MET A 330 19.75 -24.13 -4.79
CA MET A 330 18.64 -25.06 -4.98
C MET A 330 18.73 -26.22 -3.99
N SER A 331 17.59 -26.63 -3.43
CA SER A 331 17.43 -27.84 -2.62
C SER A 331 16.17 -28.57 -3.07
N GLY A 332 16.35 -29.69 -3.78
CA GLY A 332 15.26 -30.35 -4.49
C GLY A 332 14.62 -29.38 -5.50
N ASN A 333 13.31 -29.14 -5.36
CA ASN A 333 12.56 -28.20 -6.20
C ASN A 333 12.56 -26.76 -5.67
N GLN A 334 13.11 -26.51 -4.48
CA GLN A 334 13.08 -25.20 -3.84
C GLN A 334 14.31 -24.38 -4.23
N VAL A 335 14.11 -23.08 -4.43
CA VAL A 335 15.14 -22.10 -4.74
C VAL A 335 15.15 -21.04 -3.65
N LEU A 336 16.31 -20.78 -3.09
CA LEU A 336 16.57 -19.64 -2.21
C LEU A 336 17.67 -18.79 -2.83
N GLY A 337 17.66 -17.49 -2.54
CA GLY A 337 18.66 -16.62 -3.10
C GLY A 337 18.55 -15.16 -2.73
N THR A 338 19.34 -14.36 -3.42
CA THR A 338 19.34 -12.90 -3.36
C THR A 338 19.20 -12.35 -4.77
N HIS A 339 18.36 -11.34 -4.93
CA HIS A 339 18.20 -10.58 -6.16
C HIS A 339 18.82 -9.19 -5.97
N LEU A 340 19.83 -8.88 -6.77
CA LEU A 340 20.37 -7.53 -6.91
C LEU A 340 19.75 -6.89 -8.16
N GLY A 341 18.87 -5.92 -7.97
CA GLY A 341 18.40 -5.06 -9.04
C GLY A 341 19.45 -3.99 -9.39
N ARG A 342 19.02 -2.96 -10.14
CA ARG A 342 19.91 -1.84 -10.49
C ARG A 342 20.35 -1.01 -9.27
N LEU A 343 19.43 -0.75 -8.36
CA LEU A 343 19.63 0.16 -7.21
C LEU A 343 19.28 -0.47 -5.87
N LEU A 344 18.57 -1.60 -5.90
CA LEU A 344 17.97 -2.22 -4.72
C LEU A 344 18.34 -3.69 -4.72
N ASP A 345 18.31 -4.31 -3.55
CA ASP A 345 18.51 -5.74 -3.38
C ASP A 345 17.57 -6.32 -2.34
N GLY A 346 17.37 -7.64 -2.39
CA GLY A 346 16.47 -8.31 -1.46
C GLY A 346 16.49 -9.82 -1.60
N PRO A 347 15.86 -10.53 -0.65
CA PRO A 347 15.77 -11.97 -0.70
C PRO A 347 14.91 -12.43 -1.89
N LEU A 348 15.24 -13.63 -2.38
CA LEU A 348 14.52 -14.32 -3.44
C LEU A 348 14.20 -15.74 -2.98
N THR A 349 12.98 -16.17 -3.28
CA THR A 349 12.50 -17.53 -3.08
C THR A 349 11.83 -18.02 -4.35
N GLY A 350 11.88 -19.31 -4.67
CA GLY A 350 11.25 -19.82 -5.86
C GLY A 350 11.17 -21.33 -5.90
N THR A 351 10.65 -21.85 -7.01
CA THR A 351 10.64 -23.26 -7.30
C THR A 351 11.03 -23.55 -8.75
N VAL A 352 11.51 -24.77 -8.98
CA VAL A 352 11.72 -25.35 -10.31
C VAL A 352 10.91 -26.62 -10.41
N HIS A 353 10.14 -26.77 -11.49
CA HIS A 353 9.32 -27.94 -11.78
C HIS A 353 9.56 -28.36 -13.23
N GLY A 354 10.25 -29.49 -13.44
CA GLY A 354 10.75 -29.85 -14.76
C GLY A 354 11.69 -28.77 -15.29
N ASP A 355 11.36 -28.19 -16.44
CA ASP A 355 12.07 -27.07 -17.07
C ASP A 355 11.49 -25.69 -16.72
N ARG A 356 10.47 -25.61 -15.88
CA ARG A 356 9.83 -24.33 -15.51
C ARG A 356 10.39 -23.78 -14.21
N VAL A 357 10.69 -22.49 -14.19
CA VAL A 357 11.13 -21.77 -13.00
C VAL A 357 10.12 -20.70 -12.65
N ARG A 358 9.83 -20.57 -11.35
CA ARG A 358 9.10 -19.43 -10.77
C ARG A 358 9.86 -18.89 -9.57
N MET A 359 10.29 -17.64 -9.61
CA MET A 359 11.04 -16.99 -8.53
C MET A 359 10.39 -15.67 -8.17
N ARG A 360 10.21 -15.42 -6.88
CA ARG A 360 9.73 -14.15 -6.34
C ARG A 360 10.81 -13.49 -5.50
N SER A 361 10.93 -12.18 -5.64
CA SER A 361 11.78 -11.34 -4.79
C SER A 361 11.04 -10.07 -4.40
N SER A 362 11.38 -9.50 -3.25
CA SER A 362 10.85 -8.24 -2.73
C SER A 362 12.03 -7.37 -2.31
N LEU A 363 12.27 -6.29 -3.05
CA LEU A 363 13.42 -5.40 -2.88
C LEU A 363 12.98 -4.17 -2.09
N PRO A 364 13.40 -3.99 -0.82
CA PRO A 364 12.97 -2.85 -0.01
C PRO A 364 13.35 -1.51 -0.63
N SER A 365 12.43 -0.54 -0.58
CA SER A 365 12.62 0.82 -1.09
C SER A 365 11.75 1.80 -0.31
N GLN A 366 12.36 2.72 0.44
CA GLN A 366 11.73 3.90 1.07
C GLN A 366 10.28 3.71 1.56
N GLY A 367 10.11 2.86 2.58
CA GLY A 367 8.80 2.59 3.19
C GLY A 367 7.90 1.61 2.43
N THR A 368 8.38 1.05 1.32
CA THR A 368 7.72 0.00 0.54
C THR A 368 8.74 -1.05 0.04
N SER A 369 8.32 -1.93 -0.87
CA SER A 369 9.17 -2.81 -1.66
C SER A 369 8.83 -2.70 -3.15
N VAL A 370 9.78 -3.10 -4.00
CA VAL A 370 9.56 -3.41 -5.40
C VAL A 370 9.59 -4.93 -5.55
N ASP A 371 8.45 -5.51 -5.94
CA ASP A 371 8.29 -6.95 -6.06
C ASP A 371 8.52 -7.40 -7.51
N PHE A 372 9.21 -8.52 -7.67
CA PHE A 372 9.41 -9.18 -8.97
C PHE A 372 8.99 -10.64 -8.85
N THR A 373 8.14 -11.11 -9.76
CA THR A 373 7.82 -12.54 -9.92
C THR A 373 8.25 -12.99 -11.31
N PHE A 374 9.42 -13.61 -11.39
CA PHE A 374 9.98 -14.19 -12.61
C PHE A 374 9.33 -15.54 -12.87
N GLU A 375 8.77 -15.72 -14.06
CA GLU A 375 8.32 -17.00 -14.58
C GLU A 375 9.00 -17.28 -15.91
N GLY A 376 9.49 -18.50 -16.11
CA GLY A 376 10.22 -18.81 -17.32
C GLY A 376 10.54 -20.28 -17.50
N GLN A 377 11.32 -20.53 -18.54
CA GLN A 377 11.89 -21.83 -18.84
C GLN A 377 13.39 -21.82 -18.57
N VAL A 378 13.89 -22.95 -18.10
CA VAL A 378 15.29 -23.24 -17.82
C VAL A 378 15.84 -24.11 -18.95
N ALA A 379 16.95 -23.67 -19.52
CA ALA A 379 17.78 -24.47 -20.40
C ALA A 379 19.21 -24.53 -19.84
N GLN A 380 20.05 -25.39 -20.40
CA GLN A 380 21.44 -25.50 -19.94
C GLN A 380 22.15 -24.14 -20.06
N GLY A 381 22.53 -23.55 -18.93
CA GLY A 381 23.25 -22.27 -18.86
C GLY A 381 22.41 -21.00 -19.11
N SER A 382 21.10 -21.11 -19.37
CA SER A 382 20.23 -19.95 -19.62
C SER A 382 18.84 -20.11 -19.00
N MET A 383 18.19 -19.00 -18.67
CA MET A 383 16.77 -18.96 -18.31
C MET A 383 16.11 -17.78 -19.02
N GLN A 384 14.84 -17.89 -19.37
CA GLN A 384 14.13 -16.76 -19.98
C GLN A 384 12.63 -16.86 -19.74
N GLY A 385 11.96 -15.71 -19.76
CA GLY A 385 10.51 -15.66 -19.70
C GLY A 385 9.96 -14.27 -19.44
N GLU A 386 8.88 -14.23 -18.68
CA GLU A 386 8.19 -13.01 -18.28
C GLU A 386 8.44 -12.75 -16.79
N VAL A 387 8.48 -11.48 -16.40
CA VAL A 387 8.53 -11.06 -15.01
C VAL A 387 7.35 -10.13 -14.75
N ASP A 388 6.54 -10.51 -13.76
CA ASP A 388 5.50 -9.66 -13.20
C ASP A 388 6.15 -8.69 -12.21
N LEU A 389 5.95 -7.40 -12.43
CA LEU A 389 6.47 -6.29 -11.64
C LEU A 389 5.41 -5.74 -10.67
N GLY A 390 4.37 -6.53 -10.37
CA GLY A 390 3.26 -6.14 -9.51
C GLY A 390 2.41 -5.04 -10.15
N GLU A 391 2.32 -3.89 -9.49
CA GLU A 391 1.52 -2.76 -9.99
C GLU A 391 2.08 -2.10 -11.26
N TYR A 392 3.33 -2.40 -11.63
CA TYR A 392 4.01 -1.82 -12.79
C TYR A 392 3.84 -2.64 -14.09
N GLY A 393 3.03 -3.72 -14.06
CA GLY A 393 2.78 -4.57 -15.22
C GLY A 393 3.84 -5.66 -15.42
N THR A 394 4.07 -6.09 -16.65
CA THR A 394 4.99 -7.20 -16.96
C THR A 394 6.14 -6.77 -17.87
N ALA A 395 7.25 -7.50 -17.81
CA ALA A 395 8.44 -7.31 -18.63
C ALA A 395 9.02 -8.65 -19.07
N ARG A 396 9.91 -8.64 -20.07
CA ARG A 396 10.65 -9.86 -20.48
C ARG A 396 12.01 -9.91 -19.81
N TRP A 397 12.51 -11.10 -19.54
CA TRP A 397 13.85 -11.29 -18.99
C TRP A 397 14.58 -12.45 -19.64
N ILE A 398 15.90 -12.33 -19.71
CA ILE A 398 16.82 -13.39 -20.10
C ILE A 398 17.96 -13.42 -19.09
N ALA A 399 18.29 -14.59 -18.59
CA ALA A 399 19.38 -14.82 -17.68
C ALA A 399 20.45 -15.73 -18.29
N ARG A 400 21.72 -15.39 -18.03
CA ARG A 400 22.88 -16.20 -18.39
C ARG A 400 23.67 -16.56 -17.14
N ARG A 401 24.09 -17.81 -17.02
CA ARG A 401 24.92 -18.26 -15.90
C ARG A 401 26.31 -17.67 -16.05
N LEU A 402 26.83 -17.07 -14.97
CA LEU A 402 28.20 -16.60 -14.90
C LEU A 402 29.14 -17.76 -14.52
N GLY A 403 30.28 -17.85 -15.20
CA GLY A 403 31.30 -18.86 -14.90
C GLY A 403 31.94 -18.62 -13.52
N ALA A 404 32.57 -19.65 -12.97
CA ALA A 404 33.38 -19.54 -11.76
C ALA A 404 34.68 -18.76 -12.08
N GLY A 405 34.60 -17.43 -12.19
CA GLY A 405 35.76 -16.57 -12.50
C GLY A 405 35.41 -15.18 -13.05
N GLU A 406 34.17 -14.93 -13.43
CA GLU A 406 33.74 -13.63 -13.96
C GLU A 406 33.18 -12.78 -12.81
N SER A 407 33.96 -11.79 -12.37
CA SER A 407 33.65 -10.85 -11.26
C SER A 407 33.04 -9.55 -11.75
#